data_AF-A0A0N4YSD7-F1
#
_entry.id   AF-A0A0N4YSD7-F1
#
_cell.length_a   1.000
_cell.length_b   1.000
_cell.length_c   1.000
_cell.angle_alpha   90.00
_cell.angle_beta   90.00
_cell.angle_gamma   90.00
#
_symmetry.space_group_name_H-M   'P 1'
#
loop_
_entity.id
_entity.type
_entity.pdbx_description
1 polymer ?
#
loop_
_entity_poly.entity_id
_entity_poly.type
_entity_poly.pdbx_seq_one_letter_code
_entity_poly.pdbx_strand_id
1 'polypeptide(L)' 'MGELQEPNPLCDGREASAGYCQSGRACASGFTCTSNNVCCRCAYGTSIGPCVNQQCPDNFQCNMNNECCPYQVV' A
#
# COMPACT_ATOMS: atom_id res chain seq x y z
N MET A 1 19.06 19.31 11.81
CA MET A 1 18.65 18.60 10.59
C MET A 1 17.68 17.51 11.03
N GLY A 2 16.46 17.87 11.39
CA GLY A 2 15.41 16.92 11.74
C GLY A 2 14.34 17.11 10.71
N GLU A 3 14.28 16.22 9.73
CA GLU A 3 13.19 16.20 8.77
C GLU A 3 11.90 16.12 9.58
N LEU A 4 11.02 17.10 9.42
CA LEU A 4 9.65 17.01 9.90
C LEU A 4 9.06 15.74 9.26
N GLN A 5 9.08 14.63 10.00
CA GLN A 5 8.25 13.48 9.67
C GLN A 5 6.80 13.97 9.86
N GLU A 6 6.25 14.62 8.83
CA GLU A 6 4.80 14.61 8.59
C GLU A 6 4.35 13.16 8.80
N PRO A 7 3.27 12.90 9.55
CA PRO A 7 2.82 11.53 9.75
C PRO A 7 2.52 10.97 8.38
N ASN A 8 3.39 10.06 7.89
CA ASN A 8 3.20 9.36 6.65
C ASN A 8 1.75 8.85 6.71
N PRO A 9 0.84 9.32 5.84
CA PRO A 9 -0.56 8.99 5.95
C PRO A 9 -0.66 7.47 5.98
N LEU A 10 -1.21 6.87 7.03
CA LEU A 10 -1.23 5.42 7.11
C LEU A 10 -2.21 4.90 6.08
N CYS A 11 -1.84 3.84 5.38
CA CYS A 11 -2.84 3.02 4.71
C CYS A 11 -3.79 2.50 5.78
N ASP A 12 -5.06 2.30 5.41
CA ASP A 12 -6.19 1.87 6.25
C ASP A 12 -5.84 0.77 7.28
N GLY A 13 -4.80 -0.02 7.01
CA GLY A 13 -4.30 -1.09 7.87
C GLY A 13 -3.19 -0.80 8.87
N ARG A 14 -2.47 0.35 8.84
CA ARG A 14 -1.22 0.72 9.58
C ARG A 14 0.12 0.68 8.82
N GLU A 15 0.10 0.59 7.50
CA GLU A 15 1.33 0.55 6.69
C GLU A 15 1.82 1.96 6.34
N ALA A 16 3.13 2.10 6.15
CA ALA A 16 3.72 3.36 5.69
C ALA A 16 3.36 3.60 4.22
N SER A 17 2.64 4.69 3.97
CA SER A 17 2.37 5.14 2.61
C SER A 17 3.55 5.90 2.03
N ALA A 18 3.63 5.92 0.70
CA ALA A 18 4.55 6.77 -0.05
C ALA A 18 4.10 8.25 -0.12
N GLY A 19 3.22 8.69 0.79
CA GLY A 19 2.65 10.03 0.82
C GLY A 19 1.25 10.12 0.23
N TYR A 20 0.88 11.29 -0.27
CA TYR A 20 -0.42 11.53 -0.90
C TYR A 20 -0.35 11.30 -2.42
N CYS A 21 -1.50 11.02 -3.02
CA CYS A 21 -1.62 10.85 -4.46
C CYS A 21 -1.21 12.12 -5.20
N GLN A 22 -0.36 11.95 -6.22
CA GLN A 22 -0.06 13.03 -7.14
C GLN A 22 -1.22 13.25 -8.12
N SER A 23 -1.22 14.44 -8.74
CA SER A 23 -2.22 14.84 -9.74
C SER A 23 -2.41 13.75 -10.79
N GLY A 24 -3.61 13.15 -10.84
CA GLY A 24 -3.94 12.01 -11.71
C GLY A 24 -4.04 10.65 -11.03
N ARG A 25 -4.14 10.59 -9.69
CA ARG A 25 -4.13 9.32 -8.90
C ARG A 25 -2.86 8.50 -9.14
N ALA A 26 -1.77 9.19 -9.45
CA ALA A 26 -0.47 8.58 -9.67
C ALA A 26 0.28 8.48 -8.35
N CYS A 27 0.92 7.33 -8.13
CA CYS A 27 1.79 7.06 -7.01
C CYS A 27 3.10 6.47 -7.53
N ALA A 28 4.13 6.44 -6.69
CA ALA A 28 5.41 5.81 -7.05
C ALA A 28 5.19 4.36 -7.54
N SER A 29 6.07 3.83 -8.39
CA SER A 29 5.92 2.48 -8.95
C SER A 29 5.72 1.43 -7.86
N GLY A 30 4.63 0.68 -7.98
CA GLY A 30 4.22 -0.33 -7.00
C GLY A 30 3.29 0.16 -5.90
N PHE A 31 2.85 1.42 -5.95
CA PHE A 31 1.85 2.01 -5.06
C PHE A 31 0.59 2.38 -5.83
N THR A 32 -0.56 2.30 -5.18
CA THR A 32 -1.86 2.71 -5.72
C THR A 32 -2.44 3.85 -4.90
N CYS A 33 -3.15 4.74 -5.57
CA CYS A 33 -3.87 5.81 -4.93
C CYS A 33 -5.19 5.30 -4.33
N THR A 34 -5.33 5.39 -3.01
CA THR A 34 -6.57 5.02 -2.31
C THR A 34 -7.63 6.11 -2.40
N SER A 35 -8.87 5.79 -2.01
CA SER A 35 -9.98 6.77 -1.90
C SER A 35 -9.68 7.93 -0.95
N ASN A 36 -8.75 7.75 0.00
CA ASN A 36 -8.30 8.78 0.93
C ASN A 36 -7.22 9.71 0.35
N ASN A 37 -6.93 9.63 -0.96
CA ASN A 37 -5.81 10.34 -1.61
C ASN A 37 -4.44 9.97 -1.03
N VAL A 38 -4.27 8.73 -0.58
CA VAL A 38 -3.03 8.24 0.02
C VAL A 38 -2.39 7.19 -0.91
N CYS A 39 -1.08 7.32 -1.15
CA CYS A 39 -0.29 6.38 -1.94
C CYS A 39 0.15 5.18 -1.12
N CYS A 40 -0.57 4.08 -1.27
CA CYS A 40 -0.35 2.88 -0.51
C CYS A 40 0.29 1.78 -1.34
N ARG A 41 1.16 0.97 -0.72
CA ARG A 41 1.72 -0.24 -1.35
C ARG A 41 0.62 -1.23 -1.71
N CYS A 42 -0.40 -1.28 -0.85
CA CYS A 42 -1.61 -2.07 -1.03
C CYS A 42 -2.81 -1.12 -1.17
N ALA A 43 -3.75 -1.41 -2.07
CA ALA A 43 -4.96 -0.59 -2.21
C ALA A 43 -5.78 -0.50 -0.92
N TYR A 44 -5.69 -1.56 -0.10
CA TYR A 44 -6.34 -1.70 1.19
C TYR A 44 -5.40 -2.34 2.20
N GLY A 45 -5.57 -1.98 3.47
CA GLY A 45 -4.94 -2.62 4.61
C GLY A 45 -3.41 -2.55 4.63
N THR A 46 -2.80 -3.59 5.21
CA THR A 46 -1.34 -3.71 5.38
C THR A 46 -0.84 -5.03 4.80
N SER A 47 0.36 -4.99 4.22
CA SER A 47 1.12 -6.14 3.79
C SER A 47 1.39 -7.04 4.99
N ILE A 48 0.87 -8.26 4.92
CA ILE A 48 0.97 -9.22 6.02
C ILE A 48 2.29 -10.01 5.99
N GLY A 49 3.08 -9.85 4.94
CA GLY A 49 4.35 -10.53 4.75
C GLY A 49 4.68 -10.80 3.29
N PRO A 50 5.79 -11.50 3.03
CA PRO A 50 6.17 -11.90 1.68
C PRO A 50 5.26 -13.01 1.14
N CYS A 51 5.11 -13.08 -0.19
CA CYS A 51 4.36 -14.14 -0.85
C CYS A 51 5.08 -15.48 -0.75
N VAL A 52 4.36 -16.50 -0.29
CA VAL A 52 4.88 -17.86 -0.18
C VAL A 52 4.38 -18.64 -1.40
N ASN A 53 5.29 -19.08 -2.28
CA ASN A 53 4.92 -19.76 -3.55
C ASN A 53 3.93 -18.96 -4.42
N GLN A 54 4.06 -17.63 -4.46
CA GLN A 54 3.10 -16.72 -5.13
C GLN A 54 1.66 -16.83 -4.60
N GLN A 55 1.47 -17.48 -3.45
CA GLN A 55 0.22 -17.55 -2.73
C GLN A 55 0.28 -16.62 -1.51
N CYS A 56 -0.83 -15.92 -1.34
CA CYS A 56 -1.15 -15.17 -0.14
C CYS A 56 -2.45 -15.77 0.43
N PRO A 57 -2.71 -15.61 1.74
CA PRO A 57 -3.96 -16.07 2.34
C PRO A 57 -5.18 -15.38 1.71
N ASP A 58 -6.37 -15.91 2.03
CA ASP A 58 -7.62 -15.43 1.45
C ASP A 58 -7.82 -13.92 1.66
N ASN A 59 -8.26 -13.21 0.61
CA ASN A 59 -8.34 -11.74 0.50
C ASN A 59 -6.99 -10.99 0.32
N PHE A 60 -5.88 -11.71 0.11
CA PHE A 60 -4.59 -11.12 -0.22
C PHE A 60 -4.11 -11.53 -1.61
N GLN A 61 -3.41 -10.61 -2.26
CA GLN A 61 -2.80 -10.79 -3.56
C GLN A 61 -1.32 -10.46 -3.50
N CYS A 62 -0.52 -11.29 -4.15
CA CYS A 62 0.91 -11.06 -4.26
C CYS A 62 1.19 -9.89 -5.21
N ASN A 63 1.81 -8.82 -4.70
CA ASN A 63 2.26 -7.68 -5.51
C ASN A 63 3.60 -8.00 -6.21
N MET A 64 4.00 -7.16 -7.17
CA MET A 64 5.28 -7.24 -7.89
C MET A 64 6.51 -7.21 -6.97
N ASN A 65 6.36 -6.69 -5.75
CA ASN A 65 7.41 -6.69 -4.73
C ASN A 65 7.48 -7.99 -3.91
N ASN A 66 6.79 -9.06 -4.32
CA ASN A 66 6.70 -10.30 -3.56
C ASN A 66 6.10 -10.10 -2.16
N GLU A 67 5.21 -9.12 -1.99
CA GLU A 67 4.50 -8.82 -0.74
C GLU A 67 3.00 -9.13 -0.88
N CYS A 68 2.42 -9.74 0.14
CA CYS A 68 1.01 -10.06 0.21
C CYS A 68 0.20 -8.84 0.65
N CYS A 69 -0.45 -8.21 -0.33
CA CYS A 69 -1.31 -7.05 -0.13
C CYS A 69 -2.79 -7.44 -0.12
N PRO A 70 -3.62 -6.89 0.77
CA PRO A 70 -5.07 -7.05 0.65
C PRO A 70 -5.56 -6.49 -0.69
N TYR A 71 -6.32 -7.28 -1.44
CA TYR A 71 -7.07 -6.77 -2.59
C TYR A 71 -8.51 -6.55 -2.16
N GLN A 72 -9.12 -5.44 -2.55
CA GLN A 72 -10.53 -5.20 -2.27
C GLN A 72 -11.35 -6.24 -3.03
N VAL A 73 -11.94 -7.21 -2.32
CA VAL A 73 -13.11 -7.95 -2.84
C VAL A 73 -14.23 -6.93 -2.93
N VAL A 74 -14.49 -6.43 -4.13
CA VAL A 74 -15.70 -5.67 -4.46
C VAL A 74 -16.88 -6.63 -4.53
#